data_AF-A0A7S0W219-F1
#
_entry.id   AF-A0A7S0W219-F1
#
_cell.length_a   1.000
_cell.length_b   1.000
_cell.length_c   1.000
_cell.angle_alpha   90.00
_cell.angle_beta   90.00
_cell.angle_gamma   90.00
#
_symmetry.space_group_name_H-M   'P 1'
#
loop_
_entity.id
_entity.type
_entity.pdbx_description
1 polymer ?
#
loop_
_entity_poly.entity_id
_entity_poly.type
_entity_poly.pdbx_seq_one_letter_code
_entity_poly.pdbx_strand_id
1 'polypeptide(L)'
;AACIVLEMVSGHAPFRGMQHGEIEAEVCDRRSHPHMPPSLGAGLADILGGCFRHDPLERPSAGALRAKLQAFQVKLPQTPSTMEAPQSVAPSSPMSFVPASKTGPFIAASAATSLPAAPPPSRRNKPPPLPPPQEAVLIDI
;
A
#
# COMPACT_ATOMS: atom_id res chain seq x y z
N ALA A 1 -3.15 -0.62 -2.80
CA ALA A 1 -3.12 0.62 -3.61
C ALA A 1 -2.83 1.85 -2.77
N ALA A 2 -3.64 2.18 -1.76
CA ALA A 2 -3.45 3.40 -0.95
C ALA A 2 -2.11 3.47 -0.18
N CYS A 3 -1.57 2.33 0.29
CA CYS A 3 -0.24 2.27 0.91
C CYS A 3 0.87 2.83 0.01
N ILE A 4 0.82 2.54 -1.29
CA ILE A 4 1.84 2.97 -2.26
C ILE A 4 1.77 4.49 -2.45
N VAL A 5 0.55 5.02 -2.59
CA VAL A 5 0.35 6.47 -2.73
C VAL A 5 0.80 7.20 -1.47
N LEU A 6 0.50 6.64 -0.29
CA LEU A 6 0.94 7.21 0.98
C LEU A 6 2.47 7.21 1.11
N GLU A 7 3.14 6.14 0.67
CA GLU A 7 4.60 6.06 0.63
C GLU A 7 5.21 7.08 -0.34
N MET A 8 4.61 7.27 -1.52
CA MET A 8 5.07 8.29 -2.48
C MET A 8 4.97 9.71 -1.91
N VAL A 9 3.90 10.02 -1.18
CA VAL A 9 3.69 11.38 -0.64
C VAL A 9 4.49 11.62 0.64
N SER A 10 4.58 10.62 1.52
CA SER A 10 5.30 10.75 2.80
C SER A 10 6.80 10.48 2.68
N GLY A 11 7.26 9.84 1.60
CA GLY A 11 8.64 9.38 1.44
C GLY A 11 9.01 8.19 2.34
N HIS A 12 8.04 7.61 3.05
CA HIS A 12 8.25 6.56 4.02
C HIS A 12 7.22 5.45 3.86
N ALA A 13 7.66 4.20 4.01
CA ALA A 13 6.75 3.06 4.05
C ALA A 13 5.72 3.24 5.18
N PRO A 14 4.46 2.82 4.99
CA PRO A 14 3.47 2.81 6.05
C PRO A 14 3.94 1.90 7.20
N PHE A 15 3.62 2.28 8.44
CA PHE A 15 4.05 1.56 9.66
C PHE A 15 5.58 1.41 9.80
N ARG A 16 6.35 2.38 9.28
CA ARG A 16 7.82 2.39 9.40
C ARG A 16 8.25 2.18 10.85
N GLY A 17 9.13 1.20 11.06
CA GLY A 17 9.70 0.88 12.37
C GLY A 17 8.91 -0.15 13.19
N MET A 18 7.76 -0.61 12.71
CA MET A 18 7.00 -1.68 13.33
C MET A 18 7.39 -3.05 12.75
N GLN A 19 7.39 -4.09 13.59
CA GLN A 19 7.53 -5.47 13.15
C GLN A 19 6.21 -6.02 12.63
N HIS A 20 6.28 -7.10 11.83
CA HIS A 20 5.11 -7.66 11.17
C HIS A 20 3.95 -7.98 12.13
N GLY A 21 4.23 -8.63 13.26
CA GLY A 21 3.18 -8.96 14.25
C GLY A 21 2.56 -7.72 14.92
N GLU A 22 3.31 -6.62 15.04
CA GLU A 22 2.76 -5.36 15.55
C GLU A 22 1.84 -4.71 14.51
N ILE A 23 2.20 -4.79 13.23
CA ILE A 23 1.37 -4.30 12.12
C ILE A 23 0.07 -5.11 12.04
N GLU A 24 0.13 -6.43 12.18
CA GLU A 24 -1.07 -7.27 12.21
C GLU A 24 -1.98 -6.87 13.38
N ALA A 25 -1.46 -6.71 14.59
CA ALA A 25 -2.25 -6.27 15.73
C ALA A 25 -2.86 -4.87 15.52
N GLU A 26 -2.10 -3.95 14.92
CA GLU A 26 -2.56 -2.58 14.65
C GLU A 26 -3.67 -2.54 13.59
N VAL A 27 -3.53 -3.31 12.51
CA VAL A 27 -4.49 -3.30 11.39
C VAL A 27 -5.70 -4.21 11.63
N CYS A 28 -5.48 -5.42 12.14
CA CYS A 28 -6.53 -6.44 12.30
C CYS A 28 -7.29 -6.26 13.61
N ASP A 29 -6.59 -6.08 14.73
CA ASP A 29 -7.22 -6.02 16.05
C ASP A 29 -7.67 -4.60 16.40
N ARG A 30 -6.77 -3.62 16.21
CA ARG A 30 -7.05 -2.22 16.55
C ARG A 30 -7.74 -1.44 15.45
N ARG A 31 -7.84 -2.02 14.24
CA ARG A 31 -8.47 -1.42 13.05
C ARG A 31 -7.92 -0.03 12.72
N SER A 32 -6.65 0.17 13.06
CA SER A 32 -5.94 1.41 12.86
C SER A 32 -5.39 1.47 11.44
N HIS A 33 -5.24 2.69 10.94
CA HIS A 33 -4.75 2.96 9.60
C HIS A 33 -3.41 3.70 9.68
N PRO A 34 -2.55 3.58 8.66
CA PRO A 34 -1.26 4.24 8.71
C PRO A 34 -1.44 5.75 8.82
N HIS A 35 -0.53 6.38 9.57
CA HIS A 35 -0.55 7.82 9.80
C HIS A 35 -0.46 8.57 8.46
N MET A 36 -1.42 9.48 8.23
CA MET A 36 -1.42 10.35 7.07
C MET A 36 -0.71 11.66 7.42
N PRO A 37 0.29 12.09 6.64
CA PRO A 37 0.99 13.32 6.93
C PRO A 37 0.04 14.53 6.76
N PRO A 38 0.16 15.58 7.60
CA PRO A 38 -0.72 16.76 7.52
C PRO A 38 -0.49 17.58 6.24
N SER A 39 0.63 17.37 5.54
CA SER A 39 0.89 17.94 4.21
C SER A 39 -0.01 17.35 3.11
N LEU A 40 -0.70 16.23 3.39
CA LEU A 40 -1.65 15.64 2.49
C LEU A 40 -2.91 16.52 2.45
N GLY A 41 -3.23 17.08 1.28
CA GLY A 41 -4.46 17.85 1.12
C GLY A 41 -5.70 17.03 1.48
N ALA A 42 -6.67 17.66 2.15
CA ALA A 42 -7.86 16.99 2.69
C ALA A 42 -8.58 16.10 1.66
N GLY A 43 -8.71 16.56 0.41
CA GLY A 43 -9.37 15.75 -0.62
C GLY A 43 -8.64 14.46 -0.98
N LEU A 44 -7.29 14.43 -0.94
CA LEU A 44 -6.54 13.19 -1.15
C LEU A 44 -6.57 12.30 0.09
N ALA A 45 -6.55 12.90 1.29
CA ALA A 45 -6.71 12.17 2.56
C ALA A 45 -8.06 11.42 2.60
N ASP A 46 -9.15 12.06 2.18
CA ASP A 46 -10.48 11.44 2.13
C ASP A 46 -10.54 10.26 1.16
N ILE A 47 -9.91 10.41 -0.01
CA ILE A 47 -9.85 9.35 -1.03
C ILE A 47 -9.07 8.15 -0.48
N LEU A 48 -7.89 8.38 0.10
CA LEU A 48 -7.06 7.32 0.66
C LEU A 48 -7.70 6.69 1.90
N GLY A 49 -8.37 7.48 2.74
CA GLY A 49 -9.11 7.01 3.91
C GLY A 49 -10.19 5.99 3.56
N GLY A 50 -10.89 6.18 2.43
CA GLY A 50 -11.83 5.19 1.92
C GLY A 50 -11.19 3.83 1.60
N CYS A 51 -9.94 3.83 1.13
CA CYS A 51 -9.22 2.58 0.86
C CYS A 51 -8.75 1.85 2.13
N PHE A 52 -8.66 2.55 3.26
CA PHE A 52 -8.25 1.98 4.55
C PHE A 52 -9.44 1.52 5.40
N ARG A 53 -10.67 1.51 4.87
CA ARG A 53 -11.84 0.94 5.55
C ARG A 53 -11.59 -0.53 5.88
N HIS A 54 -11.95 -0.91 7.10
CA HIS A 54 -11.72 -2.27 7.59
C HIS A 54 -12.58 -3.28 6.83
N ASP A 55 -13.86 -2.96 6.63
CA ASP A 55 -14.76 -3.78 5.82
C ASP A 55 -14.36 -3.70 4.33
N PRO A 56 -14.04 -4.84 3.68
CA PRO A 56 -13.73 -4.89 2.25
C PRO A 56 -14.86 -4.37 1.36
N LEU A 57 -16.12 -4.48 1.78
CA LEU A 57 -17.28 -4.01 1.01
C LEU A 57 -17.41 -2.48 1.02
N GLU A 58 -16.91 -1.82 2.06
CA GLU A 58 -16.86 -0.36 2.14
C GLU A 58 -15.70 0.25 1.32
N ARG A 59 -14.74 -0.58 0.92
CA ARG A 59 -13.61 -0.10 0.11
C ARG A 59 -14.09 0.26 -1.29
N PRO A 60 -13.66 1.42 -1.83
CA PRO A 60 -14.02 1.78 -3.18
C PRO A 60 -13.46 0.76 -4.17
N SER A 61 -14.25 0.43 -5.19
CA SER A 61 -13.74 -0.32 -6.34
C SER A 61 -12.64 0.46 -7.04
N ALA A 62 -11.78 -0.24 -7.78
CA ALA A 62 -10.71 0.41 -8.54
C ALA A 62 -11.25 1.48 -9.52
N GLY A 63 -12.41 1.22 -10.14
CA GLY A 63 -13.09 2.18 -11.01
C GLY A 63 -13.55 3.44 -10.27
N ALA A 64 -14.17 3.27 -9.10
CA ALA A 64 -14.60 4.39 -8.27
C ALA A 64 -13.41 5.21 -7.75
N LEU A 65 -12.32 4.53 -7.36
CA LEU A 65 -11.08 5.19 -6.93
C LEU A 65 -10.47 6.02 -8.05
N ARG A 66 -10.39 5.47 -9.28
CA ARG A 66 -9.90 6.19 -10.46
C ARG A 66 -10.73 7.43 -10.75
N ALA A 67 -12.06 7.32 -10.71
CA ALA A 67 -12.96 8.46 -10.93
C ALA A 67 -12.74 9.59 -9.91
N LYS A 68 -12.59 9.24 -8.63
CA LYS A 68 -12.26 10.21 -7.56
C LYS A 68 -10.91 10.89 -7.78
N LEU A 69 -9.87 10.13 -8.16
CA LEU A 69 -8.55 10.67 -8.43
C LEU A 69 -8.52 11.58 -9.67
N GLN A 70 -9.25 11.24 -10.73
CA GLN A 70 -9.37 12.08 -11.91
C GLN A 70 -10.07 13.41 -11.59
N ALA A 71 -11.17 13.37 -10.84
CA ALA A 71 -11.85 14.58 -10.38
C ALA A 71 -10.95 15.48 -9.50
N PHE A 72 -10.01 14.87 -8.75
CA PHE A 72 -9.02 15.59 -7.95
C PHE A 72 -7.91 16.21 -8.81
N GLN A 73 -7.42 15.51 -9.84
CA GLN A 73 -6.40 16.03 -10.77
C GLN A 73 -6.88 17.25 -11.57
N VAL A 74 -8.17 17.32 -11.90
CA VAL A 74 -8.76 18.49 -12.59
C VAL A 74 -8.74 19.74 -11.69
N LYS A 75 -8.72 19.58 -10.36
CA LYS A 75 -8.72 20.68 -9.39
C LYS A 75 -7.33 21.19 -9.03
N LEU A 76 -6.28 20.40 -9.23
CA LEU A 76 -4.93 20.87 -9.02
C LEU A 76 -4.53 21.79 -10.18
N PRO A 77 -3.91 22.95 -9.91
CA PRO A 77 -3.32 23.73 -10.97
C PRO A 77 -2.31 22.83 -11.66
N GLN A 78 -2.59 22.47 -12.91
CA GLN A 78 -1.63 21.84 -13.80
C GLN A 78 -0.50 22.86 -13.87
N THR A 79 0.56 22.70 -13.08
CA THR A 79 1.80 23.43 -13.36
C THR A 79 2.19 22.93 -14.73
N PRO A 80 2.10 23.75 -15.80
CA PRO A 80 2.62 23.31 -17.07
C PRO A 80 4.06 22.95 -16.79
N SER A 81 4.45 21.71 -17.11
CA SER A 81 5.85 21.36 -17.21
C SER A 81 6.44 22.32 -18.24
N THR A 82 6.97 23.45 -17.78
CA THR A 82 7.86 24.30 -18.56
C THR A 82 9.08 23.44 -18.81
N MET A 83 8.99 22.66 -19.89
CA MET A 83 10.15 22.19 -20.62
C MET A 83 10.90 23.44 -21.06
N GLU A 84 11.82 23.93 -20.23
CA GLU A 84 13.01 24.57 -20.77
C GLU A 84 13.99 23.43 -21.07
N ALA A 85 13.81 22.83 -22.24
CA ALA A 85 14.82 22.00 -22.86
C ALA A 85 15.84 22.93 -23.51
N PRO A 86 17.10 23.03 -23.05
CA PRO A 86 18.15 23.58 -23.89
C PRO A 86 18.31 22.65 -25.10
N GLN A 87 18.07 23.23 -26.27
CA GLN A 87 18.18 22.58 -27.55
C GLN A 87 19.60 22.05 -27.76
N SER A 88 19.70 20.73 -27.92
CA SER A 88 20.30 20.09 -29.09
C SER A 88 21.50 20.82 -29.71
N VAL A 89 22.71 20.45 -29.30
CA VAL A 89 23.91 20.58 -30.14
C VAL A 89 24.41 19.19 -30.55
N ALA A 90 24.19 18.92 -31.84
CA ALA A 90 24.91 18.06 -32.79
C ALA A 90 25.03 16.52 -32.57
N PRO A 91 24.79 15.74 -33.65
CA PRO A 91 25.09 14.31 -33.72
C PRO A 91 26.47 14.06 -34.36
N SER A 92 27.36 13.31 -33.70
CA SER A 92 28.48 12.64 -34.38
C SER A 92 29.12 11.55 -33.52
N SER A 93 28.71 10.31 -33.72
CA SER A 93 29.60 9.25 -34.25
C SER A 93 28.98 7.86 -34.05
N PRO A 94 28.93 7.02 -35.09
CA PRO A 94 28.57 5.61 -34.98
C PRO A 94 29.81 4.79 -34.62
N MET A 95 29.75 4.00 -33.55
CA MET A 95 30.73 2.94 -33.30
C MET A 95 30.04 1.62 -32.93
N SER A 96 30.12 0.73 -33.92
CA SER A 96 30.39 -0.71 -33.83
C SER A 96 29.48 -1.59 -32.96
N PHE A 97 28.59 -2.28 -33.66
CA PHE A 97 27.90 -3.49 -33.21
C PHE A 97 28.92 -4.64 -33.07
N VAL A 98 29.03 -5.20 -31.86
CA VAL A 98 29.80 -6.42 -31.60
C VAL A 98 28.81 -7.57 -31.35
N PRO A 99 28.77 -8.63 -32.18
CA PRO A 99 28.01 -9.83 -31.87
C PRO A 99 28.89 -10.78 -31.04
N ALA A 100 28.46 -11.09 -29.80
CA ALA A 100 29.08 -12.12 -28.99
C ALA A 100 28.08 -13.26 -28.74
N SER A 101 28.26 -14.29 -29.55
CA SER A 101 27.70 -15.64 -29.41
C SER A 101 28.06 -16.25 -28.06
N LYS A 102 27.09 -16.81 -27.33
CA LYS A 102 27.33 -18.01 -26.52
C LYS A 102 26.02 -18.70 -26.10
N THR A 103 25.68 -19.71 -26.89
CA THR A 103 24.82 -20.83 -26.54
C THR A 103 25.45 -21.58 -25.36
N GLY A 104 24.77 -21.59 -24.21
CA GLY A 104 25.10 -22.44 -23.06
C GLY A 104 24.11 -23.60 -22.96
N PRO A 105 24.53 -24.80 -22.53
CA PRO A 105 23.65 -25.95 -22.39
C PRO A 105 22.74 -25.81 -21.17
N PHE A 106 21.46 -26.06 -21.40
CA PHE A 106 20.41 -26.15 -20.38
C PHE A 106 20.59 -27.47 -19.63
N ILE A 107 21.19 -27.44 -18.44
CA ILE A 107 21.27 -28.60 -17.56
C ILE A 107 19.99 -28.63 -16.72
N ALA A 108 19.17 -29.65 -16.94
CA ALA A 108 17.98 -29.94 -16.15
C ALA A 108 18.41 -30.44 -14.76
N ALA A 109 18.22 -29.61 -13.75
CA ALA A 109 18.32 -30.01 -12.35
C ALA A 109 16.92 -30.31 -11.81
N SER A 110 16.57 -31.59 -11.84
CA SER A 110 15.45 -32.16 -11.11
C SER A 110 15.86 -32.25 -9.63
N ALA A 111 15.19 -31.50 -8.76
CA ALA A 111 15.31 -31.64 -7.32
C ALA A 111 13.91 -31.62 -6.70
N ALA A 112 13.48 -32.81 -6.28
CA ALA A 112 12.31 -33.03 -5.46
C ALA A 112 12.42 -32.22 -4.16
N THR A 113 11.61 -31.17 -4.03
CA THR A 113 11.44 -30.47 -2.74
C THR A 113 10.38 -31.23 -1.96
N SER A 114 10.84 -31.98 -0.96
CA SER A 114 10.01 -32.58 0.07
C SER A 114 9.17 -31.49 0.74
N LEU A 115 7.85 -31.72 0.82
CA LEU A 115 6.89 -30.90 1.55
C LEU A 115 7.31 -30.78 3.03
N PRO A 116 7.37 -29.58 3.61
CA PRO A 116 7.48 -29.43 5.06
C PRO A 116 6.16 -29.85 5.72
N ALA A 117 6.29 -30.59 6.82
CA ALA A 117 5.20 -31.03 7.67
C ALA A 117 4.32 -29.85 8.12
N ALA A 118 3.01 -30.09 8.11
CA ALA A 118 1.99 -29.13 8.52
C ALA A 118 2.29 -28.56 9.93
N PRO A 119 2.15 -27.24 10.12
CA PRO A 119 2.31 -26.63 11.44
C PRO A 119 1.20 -27.13 12.40
N PRO A 120 1.51 -27.30 13.69
CA PRO A 120 0.53 -27.71 14.68
C PRO A 120 -0.59 -26.65 14.80
N PRO A 121 -1.83 -27.04 15.12
CA PRO A 121 -2.94 -26.10 15.27
C PRO A 121 -2.66 -25.12 16.40
N SER A 122 -2.63 -23.83 16.06
CA SER A 122 -2.56 -22.72 17.02
C SER A 122 -3.61 -22.89 18.10
N ARG A 123 -3.16 -22.91 19.36
CA ARG A 123 -4.03 -22.82 20.53
C ARG A 123 -4.87 -21.55 20.40
N ARG A 124 -6.17 -21.72 20.12
CA ARG A 124 -7.18 -20.67 20.19
C ARG A 124 -7.11 -20.04 21.57
N ASN A 125 -6.57 -18.83 21.66
CA ASN A 125 -6.71 -18.02 22.86
C ASN A 125 -8.21 -17.73 23.04
N LYS A 126 -8.74 -18.17 24.16
CA LYS A 126 -10.13 -17.94 24.57
C LYS A 126 -10.33 -16.43 24.65
N PRO A 127 -11.36 -15.84 24.02
CA PRO A 127 -11.61 -14.41 24.11
C PRO A 127 -11.81 -14.01 25.59
N PRO A 128 -11.35 -12.81 25.99
CA PRO A 128 -11.55 -12.32 27.33
C PRO A 128 -13.06 -12.24 27.64
N PRO A 129 -13.48 -12.51 28.90
CA PRO A 129 -14.88 -12.44 29.28
C PRO A 129 -15.43 -11.04 29.06
N LEU A 130 -16.64 -10.96 28.49
CA LEU A 130 -17.35 -9.71 28.28
C LEU A 130 -17.60 -9.00 29.63
N PRO A 131 -17.51 -7.66 29.68
CA PRO A 131 -17.86 -6.91 30.87
C PRO A 131 -19.36 -7.08 31.19
N PRO A 132 -19.74 -7.07 32.48
CA PRO A 132 -21.13 -7.17 32.88
C PRO A 132 -21.94 -5.99 32.32
N PRO A 133 -23.24 -6.19 32.00
CA PRO A 133 -24.10 -5.11 31.56
C PRO A 133 -24.15 -4.03 32.65
N GLN A 134 -23.79 -2.81 32.28
CA GLN A 134 -23.95 -1.64 33.14
C GLN A 134 -25.45 -1.43 33.30
N GLU A 135 -25.99 -1.69 34.49
CA GLU A 135 -27.36 -1.31 34.82
C GLU A 135 -27.48 0.21 34.65
N ALA A 136 -28.39 0.62 33.77
CA ALA A 136 -28.71 2.01 33.57
C ALA A 136 -29.28 2.58 34.88
N VAL A 137 -28.48 3.40 35.55
CA VAL A 137 -28.93 4.22 36.67
C VAL A 137 -29.93 5.22 36.10
N LEU A 138 -31.21 4.93 36.32
CA LEU A 138 -32.32 5.84 36.05
C LEU A 138 -32.20 6.99 37.05
N ILE A 139 -31.70 8.13 36.58
CA ILE A 139 -31.73 9.38 37.34
C ILE A 139 -33.11 9.98 37.09
N ASP A 140 -33.99 9.85 38.08
CA ASP A 140 -35.27 10.57 38.16
C ASP A 140 -34.98 12.08 38.32
N ILE A 141 -35.60 12.91 37.47
CA ILE A 141 -35.53 14.38 37.51
C ILE A 141 -36.90 14.90 37.93
#